data_AF-A0A6B0WX83-F1
#
_entry.id   AF-A0A6B0WX83-F1
#
_cell.length_a   1.000
_cell.length_b   1.000
_cell.length_c   1.000
_cell.angle_alpha   90.00
_cell.angle_beta   90.00
_cell.angle_gamma   90.00
#
_symmetry.space_group_name_H-M   'P 1'
#
loop_
_entity.id
_entity.type
_entity.pdbx_description
1 polymer ?
#
loop_
_entity_poly.entity_id
_entity_poly.type
_entity_poly.pdbx_seq_one_letter_code
_entity_poly.pdbx_strand_id
1 'polypeptide(L)'
;MHAILTGFLMVCALSTTLWAQEGGFDDPLLVQAVQAQSVRDYAKAQTLFEEYIKDLSEEEQALYRDLAQVAFPDDLEIYRDADTEKRAELIDRFWQRLDPSPLTKANERLIEHYRRVAYARQYYGQGQFPWDDRGEVYVRFGKPDHTSKSGDIQNEMDREIQDARQNYVNRRRIALRIRPGQPIFPVPAMSWWEYWVYADLEGGTEFDFVRRGKGNRYDFAPMPEGLSLSLTTDLLAYQSEVVLRQVAAHQPSVYDADIA
;
A
#
# COMPACT_ATOMS: atom_id res chain seq x y z
N MET A 1 15.62 -41.77 24.71
CA MET A 1 14.21 -41.29 24.64
C MET A 1 14.24 -39.80 24.96
N HIS A 2 13.67 -38.96 24.09
CA HIS A 2 13.44 -37.52 24.24
C HIS A 2 14.61 -36.54 24.02
N ALA A 3 14.77 -36.12 22.77
CA ALA A 3 15.29 -34.80 22.40
C ALA A 3 14.64 -34.37 21.06
N ILE A 4 13.33 -34.10 21.07
CA ILE A 4 12.61 -33.47 19.96
C ILE A 4 11.59 -32.53 20.61
N LEU A 5 11.97 -31.28 20.93
CA LEU A 5 11.03 -30.22 21.32
C LEU A 5 11.71 -28.84 21.45
N THR A 6 12.62 -28.51 20.54
CA THR A 6 13.26 -27.17 20.48
C THR A 6 13.24 -26.57 19.07
N GLY A 7 12.36 -27.05 18.19
CA GLY A 7 12.19 -26.51 16.83
C GLY A 7 10.92 -25.67 16.63
N PHE A 8 9.90 -25.82 17.49
CA PHE A 8 8.57 -25.24 17.22
C PHE A 8 8.35 -23.85 17.84
N LEU A 9 9.09 -23.51 18.90
CA LEU A 9 8.93 -22.23 19.62
C LEU A 9 9.63 -21.05 18.94
N MET A 10 10.58 -21.29 18.04
CA MET A 10 11.35 -20.22 17.39
C MET A 10 10.67 -19.63 16.15
N VAL A 11 9.77 -20.38 15.50
CA VAL A 11 9.01 -19.90 14.33
C VAL A 11 7.88 -18.93 14.75
N CYS A 12 7.26 -19.15 15.92
CA CYS A 12 6.18 -18.27 16.41
C CYS A 12 6.66 -16.87 16.85
N ALA A 13 7.92 -16.70 17.25
CA ALA A 13 8.44 -15.41 17.72
C ALA A 13 8.81 -14.44 16.58
N LEU A 14 9.08 -14.97 15.37
CA LEU A 14 9.37 -14.16 14.18
C LEU A 14 8.09 -13.68 13.48
N SER A 15 6.99 -14.42 13.61
CA SER A 15 5.68 -14.00 13.05
C SER A 15 5.00 -12.92 13.88
N THR A 16 5.19 -12.90 15.21
CA THR A 16 4.60 -11.86 16.09
C THR A 16 5.32 -10.52 16.00
N THR A 17 6.55 -10.48 15.48
CA THR A 17 7.34 -9.25 15.35
C THR A 17 7.03 -8.47 14.07
N LEU A 18 6.64 -9.13 12.98
CA LEU A 18 6.22 -8.46 11.75
C LEU A 18 4.84 -7.76 11.91
N TRP A 19 4.04 -8.30 12.83
CA TRP A 19 2.68 -7.87 13.16
C TRP A 19 2.61 -6.72 14.16
N ALA A 20 3.68 -6.51 14.93
CA ALA A 20 3.74 -5.44 15.92
C ALA A 20 3.92 -4.04 15.31
N GLN A 21 4.16 -3.94 13.99
CA GLN A 21 4.39 -2.67 13.30
C GLN A 21 3.20 -2.16 12.48
N GLU A 22 2.31 -3.03 12.02
CA GLU A 22 1.00 -2.60 11.53
C GLU A 22 0.10 -2.53 12.77
N GLY A 23 -0.54 -1.39 13.03
CA GLY A 23 -1.52 -1.36 14.11
C GLY A 23 -2.53 -2.50 13.92
N GLY A 24 -2.96 -3.13 15.01
CA GLY A 24 -3.92 -4.22 14.94
C GLY A 24 -5.30 -3.75 14.47
N PHE A 25 -6.04 -4.63 13.81
CA PHE A 25 -7.44 -4.36 13.44
C PHE A 25 -8.34 -4.28 14.68
N ASP A 26 -9.30 -3.36 14.66
CA ASP A 26 -10.26 -3.19 15.76
C ASP A 26 -11.38 -4.25 15.71
N ASP A 27 -11.70 -4.74 14.51
CA ASP A 27 -12.75 -5.74 14.29
C ASP A 27 -12.24 -7.17 14.59
N PRO A 28 -12.92 -7.95 15.47
CA PRO A 28 -12.48 -9.29 15.83
C PRO A 28 -12.43 -10.29 14.67
N LEU A 29 -13.26 -10.12 13.64
CA LEU A 29 -13.29 -11.00 12.47
C LEU A 29 -12.11 -10.69 11.55
N LEU A 30 -11.78 -9.40 11.36
CA LEU A 30 -10.56 -9.00 10.66
C LEU A 30 -9.29 -9.50 11.35
N VAL A 31 -9.21 -9.40 12.68
CA VAL A 31 -8.07 -9.93 13.46
C VAL A 31 -7.90 -11.43 13.19
N GLN A 32 -8.99 -12.20 13.19
CA GLN A 32 -8.94 -13.63 12.90
C GLN A 32 -8.58 -13.93 11.45
N ALA A 33 -9.11 -13.17 10.50
CA ALA A 33 -8.84 -13.35 9.07
C ALA A 33 -7.35 -13.15 8.76
N VAL A 34 -6.78 -12.06 9.27
CA VAL A 34 -5.36 -11.77 9.15
C VAL A 34 -4.54 -12.84 9.88
N GLN A 35 -4.99 -13.32 11.05
CA GLN A 35 -4.26 -14.34 11.81
C GLN A 35 -4.22 -15.68 11.07
N ALA A 36 -5.28 -16.02 10.35
CA ALA A 36 -5.30 -17.16 9.45
C ALA A 36 -4.35 -16.95 8.27
N GLN A 37 -4.28 -15.73 7.71
CA GLN A 37 -3.37 -15.40 6.62
C GLN A 37 -1.89 -15.58 7.01
N SER A 38 -1.44 -15.11 8.19
CA SER A 38 -0.02 -15.25 8.59
C SER A 38 0.43 -16.67 8.84
N VAL A 39 -0.47 -17.54 9.31
CA VAL A 39 -0.16 -18.97 9.46
C VAL A 39 -0.38 -19.75 8.15
N ARG A 40 -0.60 -19.03 7.03
CA ARG A 40 -0.81 -19.56 5.68
C ARG A 40 -2.04 -20.45 5.55
N ASP A 41 -3.04 -20.25 6.40
CA ASP A 41 -4.36 -20.86 6.26
C ASP A 41 -5.26 -19.98 5.40
N TYR A 42 -4.91 -19.90 4.11
CA TYR A 42 -5.55 -18.98 3.15
C TYR A 42 -7.03 -19.29 2.91
N ALA A 43 -7.43 -20.56 2.97
CA ALA A 43 -8.84 -20.94 2.83
C ALA A 43 -9.69 -20.38 3.99
N LYS A 44 -9.19 -20.47 5.22
CA LYS A 44 -9.83 -19.87 6.38
C LYS A 44 -9.79 -18.34 6.32
N ALA A 45 -8.64 -17.76 5.96
CA ALA A 45 -8.48 -16.31 5.85
C ALA A 45 -9.50 -15.72 4.86
N GLN A 46 -9.62 -16.30 3.65
CA GLN A 46 -10.59 -15.84 2.66
C GLN A 46 -12.02 -15.95 3.19
N THR A 47 -12.39 -17.08 3.82
CA THR A 47 -13.74 -17.25 4.39
C THR A 47 -14.07 -16.16 5.41
N LEU A 48 -13.13 -15.85 6.32
CA LEU A 48 -13.33 -14.84 7.36
C LEU A 48 -13.39 -13.42 6.79
N PHE A 49 -12.57 -13.09 5.78
CA PHE A 49 -12.66 -11.81 5.09
C PHE A 49 -14.00 -11.65 4.35
N GLU A 50 -14.46 -12.68 3.65
CA GLU A 50 -15.75 -12.64 2.96
C GLU A 50 -16.93 -12.48 3.93
N GLU A 51 -16.87 -13.15 5.09
CA GLU A 51 -17.85 -12.97 6.16
C GLU A 51 -17.83 -11.55 6.72
N TYR A 52 -16.64 -10.98 6.95
CA TYR A 52 -16.49 -9.60 7.39
C TYR A 52 -17.07 -8.61 6.37
N ILE A 53 -16.70 -8.76 5.09
CA ILE A 53 -17.15 -7.86 4.03
C ILE A 53 -18.68 -7.91 3.89
N LYS A 54 -19.27 -9.11 3.97
CA LYS A 54 -20.72 -9.29 3.83
C LYS A 54 -21.54 -8.50 4.86
N ASP A 55 -21.00 -8.29 6.05
CA ASP A 55 -21.67 -7.57 7.14
C ASP A 55 -21.51 -6.04 7.03
N LEU A 56 -20.68 -5.53 6.10
CA LEU A 56 -20.52 -4.10 5.84
C LEU A 56 -21.68 -3.52 5.02
N SER A 57 -21.77 -2.18 4.96
CA SER A 57 -22.70 -1.50 4.05
C SER A 57 -22.34 -1.77 2.58
N GLU A 58 -23.32 -1.63 1.67
CA GLU A 58 -23.07 -1.79 0.23
C GLU A 58 -21.96 -0.87 -0.29
N GLU A 59 -21.87 0.36 0.24
CA GLU A 59 -20.85 1.34 -0.10
C GLU A 59 -19.44 0.89 0.33
N GLU A 60 -19.31 0.30 1.51
CA GLU A 60 -18.03 -0.27 2.01
C GLU A 60 -17.67 -1.55 1.26
N GLN A 61 -18.65 -2.43 1.00
CA GLN A 61 -18.45 -3.65 0.21
C GLN A 61 -17.88 -3.36 -1.18
N ALA A 62 -18.36 -2.29 -1.83
CA ALA A 62 -17.89 -1.88 -3.14
C ALA A 62 -16.37 -1.61 -3.17
N LEU A 63 -15.79 -1.13 -2.08
CA LEU A 63 -14.35 -0.84 -2.00
C LEU A 63 -13.48 -2.11 -2.09
N TYR A 64 -13.96 -3.24 -1.57
CA TYR A 64 -13.27 -4.53 -1.63
C TYR A 64 -13.38 -5.22 -2.99
N ARG A 65 -14.28 -4.71 -3.85
CA ARG A 65 -14.52 -5.22 -5.21
C ARG A 65 -14.00 -4.26 -6.28
N ASP A 66 -13.52 -3.08 -5.87
CA ASP A 66 -13.04 -2.06 -6.79
C ASP A 66 -11.65 -2.41 -7.33
N LEU A 67 -11.57 -2.51 -8.66
CA LEU A 67 -10.33 -2.80 -9.37
C LEU A 67 -9.50 -1.54 -9.66
N ALA A 68 -10.04 -0.32 -9.43
CA ALA A 68 -9.38 0.93 -9.80
C ALA A 68 -7.95 1.06 -9.24
N GLN A 69 -7.71 0.51 -8.05
CA GLN A 69 -6.41 0.59 -7.39
C GLN A 69 -5.44 -0.53 -7.73
N VAL A 70 -5.85 -1.56 -8.46
CA VAL A 70 -5.04 -2.76 -8.66
C VAL A 70 -4.96 -3.21 -10.12
N ALA A 71 -5.89 -2.77 -10.97
CA ALA A 71 -5.89 -3.07 -12.39
C ALA A 71 -4.97 -2.14 -13.18
N PHE A 72 -4.55 -2.62 -14.35
CA PHE A 72 -3.94 -1.77 -15.38
C PHE A 72 -4.96 -0.76 -15.92
N PRO A 73 -4.51 0.40 -16.42
CA PRO A 73 -5.40 1.39 -17.02
C PRO A 73 -6.33 0.83 -18.11
N ASP A 74 -5.81 -0.01 -19.01
CA ASP A 74 -6.56 -0.60 -20.11
C ASP A 74 -7.64 -1.60 -19.60
N ASP A 75 -7.29 -2.44 -18.62
CA ASP A 75 -8.24 -3.35 -17.96
C ASP A 75 -9.36 -2.56 -17.25
N LEU A 76 -9.00 -1.40 -16.67
CA LEU A 76 -9.93 -0.53 -15.96
C LEU A 76 -10.89 0.20 -16.90
N GLU A 77 -10.45 0.60 -18.09
CA GLU A 77 -11.33 1.17 -19.12
C GLU A 77 -12.41 0.17 -19.54
N ILE A 78 -12.01 -1.07 -19.83
CA ILE A 78 -12.94 -2.16 -20.16
C ILE A 78 -13.92 -2.42 -19.01
N TYR A 79 -13.43 -2.45 -17.76
CA TYR A 79 -14.27 -2.64 -16.57
C TYR A 79 -15.28 -1.50 -16.38
N ARG A 80 -14.86 -0.25 -16.60
CA ARG A 80 -15.73 0.94 -16.46
C ARG A 80 -16.85 0.95 -17.49
N ASP A 81 -16.57 0.51 -18.72
CA ASP A 81 -17.56 0.49 -19.81
C ASP A 81 -18.49 -0.73 -19.77
N ALA A 82 -18.16 -1.75 -18.98
CA ALA A 82 -18.97 -2.96 -18.83
C ALA A 82 -20.26 -2.73 -18.01
N ASP A 83 -21.32 -3.48 -18.33
CA ASP A 83 -22.53 -3.56 -17.52
C ASP A 83 -22.31 -4.39 -16.23
N THR A 84 -23.31 -4.42 -15.33
CA THR A 84 -23.18 -5.07 -14.02
C THR A 84 -22.84 -6.56 -14.10
N GLU A 85 -23.48 -7.30 -15.00
CA GLU A 85 -23.24 -8.75 -15.16
C GLU A 85 -21.83 -8.99 -15.70
N LYS A 86 -21.41 -8.19 -16.68
CA LYS A 86 -20.08 -8.28 -17.26
C LYS A 86 -18.98 -7.85 -16.29
N ARG A 87 -19.24 -6.84 -15.45
CA ARG A 87 -18.31 -6.40 -14.39
C ARG A 87 -18.01 -7.51 -13.39
N ALA A 88 -19.03 -8.26 -12.96
CA ALA A 88 -18.82 -9.39 -12.05
C ALA A 88 -17.91 -10.45 -12.68
N GLU A 89 -18.15 -10.81 -13.96
CA GLU A 89 -17.28 -11.75 -14.69
C GLU A 89 -15.85 -11.22 -14.85
N LEU A 90 -15.69 -9.92 -15.11
CA LEU A 90 -14.37 -9.28 -15.23
C LEU A 90 -13.60 -9.28 -13.90
N ILE A 91 -14.26 -9.01 -12.78
CA ILE A 91 -13.67 -9.08 -11.43
C ILE A 91 -13.20 -10.50 -11.13
N ASP A 92 -14.06 -11.50 -11.35
CA ASP A 92 -13.73 -12.90 -11.09
C ASP A 92 -12.52 -13.34 -11.92
N ARG A 93 -12.52 -13.01 -13.22
CA ARG A 93 -11.42 -13.34 -14.12
C ARG A 93 -10.13 -12.61 -13.75
N PHE A 94 -10.22 -11.35 -13.35
CA PHE A 94 -9.08 -10.55 -12.92
C PHE A 94 -8.36 -11.20 -11.75
N TRP A 95 -9.10 -11.57 -10.70
CA TRP A 95 -8.52 -12.22 -9.53
C TRP A 95 -8.00 -13.62 -9.85
N GLN A 96 -8.72 -14.42 -10.64
CA GLN A 96 -8.22 -15.74 -11.08
C GLN A 96 -6.90 -15.66 -11.83
N ARG A 97 -6.70 -14.63 -12.67
CA ARG A 97 -5.43 -14.42 -13.40
C ARG A 97 -4.28 -14.05 -12.47
N LEU A 98 -4.58 -13.37 -11.37
CA LEU A 98 -3.59 -12.92 -10.39
C LEU A 98 -3.37 -13.93 -9.25
N ASP A 99 -4.05 -15.07 -9.28
CA ASP A 99 -3.88 -16.14 -8.31
C ASP A 99 -2.47 -16.75 -8.41
N PRO A 100 -1.60 -16.57 -7.40
CA PRO A 100 -0.26 -17.14 -7.41
C PRO A 100 -0.28 -18.67 -7.31
N SER A 101 -1.31 -19.23 -6.69
CA SER A 101 -1.45 -20.66 -6.42
C SER A 101 -2.84 -21.15 -6.89
N PRO A 102 -3.07 -21.29 -8.21
CA PRO A 102 -4.37 -21.72 -8.73
C PRO A 102 -4.75 -23.17 -8.36
N LEU A 103 -3.84 -23.90 -7.68
CA LEU A 103 -4.10 -25.25 -7.16
C LEU A 103 -4.77 -25.22 -5.78
N THR A 104 -4.75 -24.09 -5.08
CA THR A 104 -5.49 -23.88 -3.85
C THR A 104 -6.90 -23.37 -4.15
N LYS A 105 -7.84 -23.63 -3.24
CA LYS A 105 -9.19 -23.04 -3.33
C LYS A 105 -9.20 -21.55 -3.03
N ALA A 106 -8.16 -21.09 -2.36
CA ALA A 106 -8.03 -19.72 -1.90
C ALA A 106 -7.12 -18.96 -2.86
N ASN A 107 -7.45 -17.69 -3.05
CA ASN A 107 -6.65 -16.78 -3.86
C ASN A 107 -5.88 -15.83 -2.94
N GLU A 108 -4.58 -16.08 -2.76
CA GLU A 108 -3.77 -15.35 -1.79
C GLU A 108 -3.65 -13.86 -2.13
N ARG A 109 -3.61 -13.54 -3.42
CA ARG A 109 -3.55 -12.16 -3.90
C ARG A 109 -4.84 -11.39 -3.57
N LEU A 110 -6.01 -12.03 -3.69
CA LEU A 110 -7.30 -11.45 -3.33
C LEU A 110 -7.41 -11.21 -1.82
N ILE A 111 -6.98 -12.18 -1.02
CA ILE A 111 -6.93 -12.06 0.45
C ILE A 111 -6.10 -10.85 0.86
N GLU A 112 -4.92 -10.69 0.24
CA GLU A 112 -4.06 -9.53 0.50
C GLU A 112 -4.72 -8.21 0.09
N HIS A 113 -5.47 -8.19 -1.01
CA HIS A 113 -6.25 -7.00 -1.37
C HIS A 113 -7.27 -6.65 -0.29
N TYR A 114 -8.01 -7.63 0.22
CA TYR A 114 -8.96 -7.41 1.31
C TYR A 114 -8.29 -6.85 2.56
N ARG A 115 -7.14 -7.41 2.95
CA ARG A 115 -6.33 -6.89 4.06
C ARG A 115 -5.95 -5.44 3.84
N ARG A 116 -5.48 -5.08 2.64
CA ARG A 116 -5.04 -3.71 2.33
C ARG A 116 -6.18 -2.71 2.33
N VAL A 117 -7.35 -3.07 1.79
CA VAL A 117 -8.55 -2.22 1.84
C VAL A 117 -9.00 -2.01 3.29
N ALA A 118 -9.08 -3.08 4.09
CA ALA A 118 -9.44 -2.97 5.51
C ALA A 118 -8.46 -2.07 6.27
N TYR A 119 -7.16 -2.21 6.02
CA TYR A 119 -6.14 -1.38 6.65
C TYR A 119 -6.28 0.09 6.23
N ALA A 120 -6.44 0.37 4.95
CA ALA A 120 -6.63 1.73 4.46
C ALA A 120 -7.88 2.39 5.04
N ARG A 121 -8.99 1.64 5.17
CA ARG A 121 -10.20 2.11 5.84
C ARG A 121 -9.98 2.44 7.31
N GLN A 122 -9.28 1.58 8.06
CA GLN A 122 -9.06 1.81 9.49
C GLN A 122 -8.08 2.97 9.75
N TYR A 123 -6.98 3.05 8.99
CA TYR A 123 -5.87 3.96 9.29
C TYR A 123 -5.86 5.26 8.48
N TYR A 124 -6.42 5.25 7.28
CA TYR A 124 -6.41 6.39 6.35
C TYR A 124 -7.82 6.88 6.02
N GLY A 125 -8.85 6.20 6.52
CA GLY A 125 -10.26 6.52 6.35
C GLY A 125 -10.85 7.60 7.26
N GLN A 126 -10.08 8.10 8.23
CA GLN A 126 -10.61 9.03 9.21
C GLN A 126 -10.82 10.41 8.59
N GLY A 127 -12.07 10.90 8.60
CA GLY A 127 -12.42 12.22 8.10
C GLY A 127 -12.52 12.34 6.57
N GLN A 128 -12.35 11.23 5.84
CA GLN A 128 -12.50 11.16 4.39
C GLN A 128 -12.94 9.74 4.01
N PHE A 129 -14.06 9.63 3.29
CA PHE A 129 -14.45 8.38 2.64
C PHE A 129 -13.94 8.37 1.18
N PRO A 130 -13.35 7.26 0.68
CA PRO A 130 -13.03 6.04 1.43
C PRO A 130 -11.78 6.18 2.32
N TRP A 131 -10.80 6.98 1.90
CA TRP A 131 -9.55 7.26 2.63
C TRP A 131 -8.86 8.50 2.03
N ASP A 132 -7.79 8.94 2.69
CA ASP A 132 -6.89 9.97 2.18
C ASP A 132 -5.83 9.39 1.21
N ASP A 133 -4.95 10.21 0.65
CA ASP A 133 -4.02 9.79 -0.42
C ASP A 133 -3.05 8.68 0.03
N ARG A 134 -2.85 8.50 1.33
CA ARG A 134 -2.06 7.36 1.86
C ARG A 134 -2.78 6.04 1.64
N GLY A 135 -4.12 6.03 1.75
CA GLY A 135 -4.94 4.85 1.45
C GLY A 135 -4.83 4.43 -0.01
N GLU A 136 -4.78 5.39 -0.94
CA GLU A 136 -4.58 5.12 -2.37
C GLU A 136 -3.29 4.33 -2.63
N VAL A 137 -2.18 4.79 -2.05
CA VAL A 137 -0.86 4.16 -2.19
C VAL A 137 -0.82 2.80 -1.47
N TYR A 138 -1.39 2.72 -0.27
CA TYR A 138 -1.38 1.50 0.55
C TYR A 138 -2.23 0.38 -0.07
N VAL A 139 -3.43 0.67 -0.58
CA VAL A 139 -4.26 -0.36 -1.25
C VAL A 139 -3.52 -0.96 -2.45
N ARG A 140 -2.81 -0.12 -3.19
CA ARG A 140 -2.09 -0.51 -4.40
C ARG A 140 -0.83 -1.33 -4.11
N PHE A 141 0.04 -0.82 -3.24
CA PHE A 141 1.40 -1.34 -3.05
C PHE A 141 1.59 -2.06 -1.72
N GLY A 142 0.66 -1.91 -0.78
CA GLY A 142 0.78 -2.46 0.57
C GLY A 142 1.65 -1.59 1.47
N LYS A 143 2.15 -2.21 2.54
CA LYS A 143 3.01 -1.56 3.52
C LYS A 143 4.32 -1.08 2.87
N PRO A 144 4.74 0.17 3.13
CA PRO A 144 6.05 0.65 2.69
C PRO A 144 7.19 0.02 3.50
N ASP A 145 8.37 -0.09 2.88
CA ASP A 145 9.57 -0.64 3.51
C ASP A 145 10.16 0.33 4.56
N HIS A 146 9.96 1.63 4.36
CA HIS A 146 10.34 2.65 5.34
C HIS A 146 9.32 3.80 5.39
N THR A 147 9.13 4.36 6.58
CA THR A 147 8.30 5.55 6.80
C THR A 147 8.98 6.50 7.77
N SER A 148 8.76 7.80 7.59
CA SER A 148 9.08 8.81 8.60
C SER A 148 8.09 9.96 8.50
N LYS A 149 7.86 10.64 9.61
CA LYS A 149 6.88 11.73 9.69
C LYS A 149 7.40 12.86 10.56
N SER A 150 6.89 14.07 10.33
CA SER A 150 7.40 15.29 10.98
C SER A 150 7.37 15.26 12.52
N GLY A 151 6.47 14.48 13.12
CA GLY A 151 6.37 14.30 14.58
C GLY A 151 7.15 13.12 15.15
N ASP A 152 7.76 12.29 14.30
CA ASP A 152 8.47 11.06 14.66
C ASP A 152 9.45 10.72 13.53
N ILE A 153 10.62 11.36 13.61
CA ILE A 153 11.64 11.28 12.56
C ILE A 153 12.35 9.94 12.66
N GLN A 154 12.19 9.12 11.62
CA GLN A 154 12.86 7.84 11.47
C GLN A 154 13.91 7.95 10.37
N ASN A 155 15.19 7.86 10.74
CA ASN A 155 16.28 7.86 9.76
C ASN A 155 16.38 6.47 9.11
N GLU A 156 16.62 6.45 7.80
CA GLU A 156 16.90 5.22 7.06
C GLU A 156 18.26 4.68 7.50
N MET A 157 18.25 3.62 8.30
CA MET A 157 19.48 2.93 8.70
C MET A 157 19.80 1.76 7.77
N ASP A 158 18.80 1.25 7.07
CA ASP A 158 18.94 0.16 6.11
C ASP A 158 19.57 0.66 4.81
N ARG A 159 20.57 -0.08 4.33
CA ARG A 159 21.29 0.24 3.10
C ARG A 159 20.41 0.11 1.86
N GLU A 160 19.52 -0.88 1.82
CA GLU A 160 18.61 -1.08 0.69
C GLU A 160 17.67 0.12 0.52
N ILE A 161 17.17 0.66 1.62
CA ILE A 161 16.34 1.86 1.62
C ILE A 161 17.15 3.09 1.19
N GLN A 162 18.38 3.25 1.69
CA GLN A 162 19.25 4.36 1.27
C GLN A 162 19.57 4.31 -0.24
N ASP A 163 19.89 3.11 -0.74
CA ASP A 163 20.17 2.89 -2.16
C ASP A 163 18.92 3.12 -3.01
N ALA A 164 17.74 2.67 -2.56
CA ALA A 164 16.46 2.93 -3.22
C ALA A 164 16.17 4.43 -3.35
N ARG A 165 16.33 5.21 -2.27
CA ARG A 165 16.18 6.67 -2.29
C ARG A 165 17.19 7.35 -3.22
N GLN A 166 18.42 6.85 -3.23
CA GLN A 166 19.46 7.35 -4.13
C GLN A 166 19.17 7.03 -5.60
N ASN A 167 18.67 5.82 -5.88
CA ASN A 167 18.26 5.42 -7.22
C ASN A 167 17.09 6.26 -7.71
N TYR A 168 16.09 6.52 -6.86
CA TYR A 168 14.94 7.34 -7.15
C TYR A 168 15.35 8.73 -7.68
N VAL A 169 16.24 9.44 -6.98
CA VAL A 169 16.72 10.76 -7.44
C VAL A 169 17.65 10.69 -8.65
N ASN A 170 18.33 9.57 -8.87
CA ASN A 170 19.23 9.39 -10.02
C ASN A 170 18.47 9.13 -11.33
N ARG A 171 17.17 8.83 -11.29
CA ARG A 171 16.34 8.61 -12.49
C ARG A 171 16.17 9.86 -13.35
N ARG A 172 16.40 11.04 -12.78
CA ARG A 172 16.26 12.32 -13.47
C ARG A 172 17.50 13.18 -13.25
N ARG A 173 17.67 14.20 -14.08
CA ARG A 173 18.88 15.06 -14.10
C ARG A 173 18.96 16.09 -12.97
N ILE A 174 17.99 16.09 -12.04
CA ILE A 174 17.92 17.08 -10.96
C ILE A 174 18.55 16.47 -9.71
N ALA A 175 19.55 17.14 -9.19
CA ALA A 175 20.14 16.78 -7.90
C ALA A 175 19.24 17.27 -6.76
N LEU A 176 18.19 16.51 -6.44
CA LEU A 176 17.47 16.70 -5.18
C LEU A 176 18.35 16.27 -4.02
N ARG A 177 18.36 17.08 -2.96
CA ARG A 177 19.16 16.79 -1.78
C ARG A 177 18.43 15.80 -0.89
N ILE A 178 18.96 14.59 -0.80
CA ILE A 178 18.50 13.60 0.18
C ILE A 178 18.98 14.01 1.57
N ARG A 179 18.07 13.99 2.54
CA ARG A 179 18.37 14.13 3.97
C ARG A 179 17.72 12.94 4.68
N PRO A 180 18.49 12.15 5.47
CA PRO A 180 17.91 11.06 6.23
C PRO A 180 16.75 11.52 7.08
N GLY A 181 15.68 10.74 7.11
CA GLY A 181 14.51 11.04 7.91
C GLY A 181 13.61 12.15 7.38
N GLN A 182 13.92 12.80 6.24
CA GLN A 182 13.13 13.89 5.64
C GLN A 182 12.70 13.57 4.20
N PRO A 183 11.56 14.11 3.72
CA PRO A 183 11.13 14.03 2.32
C PRO A 183 12.21 14.48 1.31
N ILE A 184 12.30 13.77 0.18
CA ILE A 184 13.04 14.19 -1.02
C ILE A 184 12.26 15.30 -1.72
N PHE A 185 10.95 15.13 -1.88
CA PHE A 185 10.12 16.15 -2.49
C PHE A 185 9.95 17.36 -1.55
N PRO A 186 10.08 18.60 -2.04
CA PRO A 186 9.97 19.76 -1.16
C PRO A 186 8.54 19.93 -0.65
N VAL A 187 8.37 19.80 0.67
CA VAL A 187 7.08 19.99 1.35
C VAL A 187 6.90 21.44 1.85
N PRO A 188 5.67 21.99 1.87
CA PRO A 188 5.43 23.35 2.36
C PRO A 188 5.79 23.52 3.83
N ALA A 189 6.35 24.68 4.19
CA ALA A 189 6.70 25.00 5.57
C ALA A 189 5.48 24.90 6.50
N MET A 190 5.72 24.50 7.76
CA MET A 190 4.69 24.33 8.80
C MET A 190 3.61 23.28 8.50
N SER A 191 3.82 22.42 7.50
CA SER A 191 2.96 21.26 7.25
C SER A 191 3.38 20.07 8.10
N TRP A 192 2.42 19.24 8.51
CA TRP A 192 2.73 17.88 8.93
C TRP A 192 2.99 17.07 7.68
N TRP A 193 4.08 16.32 7.65
CA TRP A 193 4.43 15.50 6.51
C TRP A 193 4.70 14.06 6.96
N GLU A 194 4.49 13.15 6.04
CA GLU A 194 4.82 11.73 6.13
C GLU A 194 5.35 11.32 4.77
N TYR A 195 6.45 10.58 4.70
CA TYR A 195 6.92 9.99 3.45
C TYR A 195 7.13 8.50 3.60
N TRP A 196 6.90 7.78 2.51
CA TRP A 196 6.98 6.33 2.41
C TRP A 196 7.97 5.97 1.31
N VAL A 197 8.84 5.01 1.59
CA VAL A 197 9.80 4.47 0.62
C VAL A 197 9.43 3.03 0.32
N TYR A 198 9.36 2.71 -0.97
CA TYR A 198 9.24 1.36 -1.50
C TYR A 198 10.51 1.01 -2.28
N ALA A 199 11.31 0.08 -1.76
CA ALA A 199 12.60 -0.27 -2.35
C ALA A 199 12.45 -1.00 -3.69
N ASP A 200 11.49 -1.93 -3.76
CA ASP A 200 11.25 -2.75 -4.95
C ASP A 200 10.42 -2.04 -6.04
N LEU A 201 9.80 -0.91 -5.72
CA LEU A 201 8.96 -0.19 -6.67
C LEU A 201 9.81 0.61 -7.64
N GLU A 202 9.92 0.13 -8.87
CA GLU A 202 10.78 0.64 -9.94
C GLU A 202 12.30 0.72 -9.56
N GLY A 203 12.74 0.02 -8.51
CA GLY A 203 14.09 0.14 -7.96
C GLY A 203 14.29 1.31 -6.99
N GLY A 204 13.19 1.78 -6.38
CA GLY A 204 13.16 2.78 -5.33
C GLY A 204 12.18 3.91 -5.62
N THR A 205 11.08 4.01 -4.89
CA THR A 205 10.09 5.08 -5.09
C THR A 205 9.68 5.68 -3.76
N GLU A 206 9.58 7.00 -3.72
CA GLU A 206 9.13 7.74 -2.54
C GLU A 206 7.78 8.41 -2.81
N PHE A 207 6.85 8.26 -1.87
CA PHE A 207 5.59 9.00 -1.84
C PHE A 207 5.58 9.94 -0.63
N ASP A 208 5.25 11.20 -0.88
CA ASP A 208 5.28 12.29 0.07
C ASP A 208 3.86 12.81 0.28
N PHE A 209 3.46 12.84 1.54
CA PHE A 209 2.14 13.25 1.96
C PHE A 209 2.24 14.44 2.89
N VAL A 210 1.31 15.38 2.75
CA VAL A 210 1.23 16.55 3.60
C VAL A 210 -0.18 16.72 4.15
N ARG A 211 -0.24 17.24 5.36
CA ARG A 211 -1.47 17.69 5.97
C ARG A 211 -1.28 19.12 6.49
N ARG A 212 -2.22 19.99 6.11
CA ARG A 212 -2.32 21.36 6.65
C ARG A 212 -3.33 21.37 7.78
N GLY A 213 -2.90 21.51 9.03
CA GLY A 213 -3.80 21.61 10.19
C GLY A 213 -4.07 20.28 10.90
N LYS A 214 -4.35 20.34 12.21
CA LYS A 214 -4.65 19.16 13.03
C LYS A 214 -6.04 18.62 12.68
N GLY A 215 -6.16 17.33 12.38
CA GLY A 215 -7.44 16.66 12.08
C GLY A 215 -7.87 16.72 10.62
N ASN A 216 -7.09 17.35 9.74
CA ASN A 216 -7.30 17.26 8.30
C ASN A 216 -6.79 15.89 7.76
N ARG A 217 -7.09 15.60 6.50
CA ARG A 217 -6.57 14.44 5.79
C ARG A 217 -5.15 14.69 5.27
N TYR A 218 -4.42 13.63 4.93
CA TYR A 218 -3.18 13.77 4.17
C TYR A 218 -3.47 13.74 2.68
N ASP A 219 -3.00 14.76 1.97
CA ASP A 219 -2.99 14.80 0.51
C ASP A 219 -1.54 14.60 0.03
N PHE A 220 -1.34 14.23 -1.24
CA PHE A 220 -0.02 14.25 -1.86
C PHE A 220 0.62 15.63 -1.72
N ALA A 221 1.95 15.66 -1.52
CA ALA A 221 2.69 16.90 -1.43
C ALA A 221 2.44 17.76 -2.68
N PRO A 222 1.89 18.98 -2.54
CA PRO A 222 1.57 19.82 -3.67
C PRO A 222 2.85 20.41 -4.25
N MET A 223 2.82 20.69 -5.55
CA MET A 223 3.93 21.36 -6.24
C MET A 223 4.25 22.70 -5.55
N PRO A 224 5.52 22.96 -5.14
CA PRO A 224 5.91 24.26 -4.62
C PRO A 224 5.54 25.43 -5.53
N GLU A 225 5.04 26.50 -4.91
CA GLU A 225 4.67 27.73 -5.58
C GLU A 225 5.91 28.59 -5.91
N GLY A 226 5.80 29.44 -6.94
CA GLY A 226 6.84 30.43 -7.26
C GLY A 226 8.10 29.88 -7.94
N LEU A 227 8.07 28.65 -8.43
CA LEU A 227 9.17 28.05 -9.18
C LEU A 227 9.22 28.54 -10.64
N SER A 228 10.41 28.49 -11.27
CA SER A 228 10.53 28.67 -12.71
C SER A 228 9.90 27.48 -13.46
N LEU A 229 9.44 27.71 -14.69
CA LEU A 229 8.86 26.64 -15.52
C LEU A 229 9.78 25.42 -15.65
N SER A 230 11.09 25.66 -15.86
CA SER A 230 12.07 24.57 -15.97
C SER A 230 12.12 23.72 -14.69
N LEU A 231 12.17 24.37 -13.53
CA LEU A 231 12.24 23.69 -12.24
C LEU A 231 10.91 22.99 -11.89
N THR A 232 9.78 23.57 -12.29
CA THR A 232 8.46 22.91 -12.17
C THR A 232 8.40 21.64 -12.99
N THR A 233 8.79 21.68 -14.27
CA THR A 233 8.80 20.50 -15.14
C THR A 233 9.72 19.41 -14.59
N ASP A 234 10.88 19.83 -14.08
CA ASP A 234 11.87 18.98 -13.46
C ASP A 234 11.32 18.28 -12.20
N LEU A 235 10.72 19.02 -11.28
CA LEU A 235 10.15 18.48 -10.05
C LEU A 235 8.86 17.67 -10.25
N LEU A 236 8.12 17.91 -11.33
CA LEU A 236 6.88 17.19 -11.62
C LEU A 236 7.10 15.66 -11.68
N ALA A 237 8.29 15.23 -12.13
CA ALA A 237 8.67 13.81 -12.16
C ALA A 237 8.79 13.16 -10.77
N TYR A 238 8.84 13.96 -9.70
CA TYR A 238 8.93 13.51 -8.31
C TYR A 238 7.66 13.78 -7.52
N GLN A 239 6.66 14.48 -8.08
CA GLN A 239 5.39 14.71 -7.41
C GLN A 239 4.65 13.37 -7.28
N SER A 240 4.33 12.99 -6.05
CA SER A 240 3.79 11.67 -5.70
C SER A 240 2.53 11.27 -6.47
N GLU A 241 1.64 12.22 -6.79
CA GLU A 241 0.46 11.96 -7.63
C GLU A 241 0.82 11.59 -9.08
N VAL A 242 1.85 12.24 -9.65
CA VAL A 242 2.36 11.92 -10.99
C VAL A 242 3.10 10.59 -10.97
N VAL A 243 3.92 10.38 -9.95
CA VAL A 243 4.66 9.12 -9.73
C VAL A 243 3.68 7.95 -9.60
N LEU A 244 2.63 8.08 -8.78
CA LEU A 244 1.60 7.06 -8.62
C LEU A 244 0.98 6.68 -9.96
N ARG A 245 0.60 7.67 -10.78
CA ARG A 245 0.02 7.42 -12.11
C ARG A 245 1.00 6.73 -13.05
N GLN A 246 2.26 7.12 -13.04
CA GLN A 246 3.31 6.51 -13.87
C GLN A 246 3.57 5.06 -13.45
N VAL A 247 3.74 4.83 -12.15
CA VAL A 247 3.96 3.48 -11.62
C VAL A 247 2.74 2.61 -11.87
N ALA A 248 1.52 3.10 -11.63
CA ALA A 248 0.28 2.34 -11.86
C ALA A 248 0.12 1.89 -13.32
N ALA A 249 0.68 2.62 -14.28
CA ALA A 249 0.66 2.24 -15.69
C ALA A 249 1.64 1.10 -16.05
N HIS A 250 2.74 0.96 -15.32
CA HIS A 250 3.79 -0.04 -15.60
C HIS A 250 3.78 -1.23 -14.63
N GLN A 251 3.38 -0.99 -13.38
CA GLN A 251 3.36 -1.94 -12.27
C GLN A 251 2.14 -1.63 -11.36
N PRO A 252 0.93 -2.07 -11.75
CA PRO A 252 -0.32 -1.61 -11.15
C PRO A 252 -0.54 -2.11 -9.72
N SER A 253 0.11 -3.20 -9.31
CA SER A 253 0.14 -3.63 -7.91
C SER A 253 1.32 -4.58 -7.65
N VAL A 254 1.90 -4.49 -6.46
CA VAL A 254 2.95 -5.41 -5.98
C VAL A 254 2.33 -6.44 -5.04
N TYR A 255 2.62 -7.71 -5.29
CA TYR A 255 2.35 -8.79 -4.36
C TYR A 255 3.48 -9.81 -4.44
N ASP A 256 4.12 -10.05 -3.30
CA ASP A 256 5.07 -11.13 -3.12
C ASP A 256 4.50 -12.08 -2.05
N ALA A 257 4.22 -13.32 -2.45
CA ALA A 257 3.68 -14.35 -1.56
C ALA A 257 4.71 -14.79 -0.50
N ASP A 258 6.01 -14.54 -0.73
CA ASP A 258 7.08 -14.92 0.19
C ASP A 258 7.30 -13.89 1.31
N ILE A 259 6.78 -12.67 1.15
CA ILE A 259 6.92 -11.54 2.11
C ILE A 259 5.62 -11.30 2.91
N ALA A 260 4.49 -11.89 2.49
CA ALA A 260 3.16 -11.73 3.10
C ALA A 260 2.85 -12.74 4.22
#